data_AF-A0AAW8GY70-F1
#
_entry.id   AF-A0AAW8GY70-F1
#
_cell.length_a   1.000
_cell.length_b   1.000
_cell.length_c   1.000
_cell.angle_alpha   90.00
_cell.angle_beta   90.00
_cell.angle_gamma   90.00
#
_symmetry.space_group_name_H-M   'P 1'
#
loop_
_entity.id
_entity.type
_entity.pdbx_description
1 polymer ?
#
loop_
_entity_poly.entity_id
_entity_poly.type
_entity_poly.pdbx_seq_one_letter_code
_entity_poly.pdbx_strand_id
1 'polypeptide(L)' 'MKTPNHAINIDFSHSSEAKELLTVVKGRLSWLNPSSPEFEFLYPIYEQLVEAAELLESLEV' A
#
# COMPACT_ATOMS: atom_id res chain seq x y z
N MET A 1 -23.32 -1.97 12.32
CA MET A 1 -22.24 -2.18 13.31
C MET A 1 -21.01 -1.46 12.77
N LYS A 2 -20.49 -0.43 13.45
CA LYS A 2 -19.18 0.14 13.08
C LYS A 2 -18.13 -0.84 13.58
N THR A 3 -17.62 -1.69 12.70
CA THR A 3 -16.43 -2.50 12.99
C THR A 3 -15.34 -1.54 13.49
N PRO A 4 -14.71 -1.79 14.66
CA PRO A 4 -13.65 -0.91 15.14
C PRO A 4 -12.54 -0.87 14.11
N ASN A 5 -12.18 0.33 13.66
CA ASN A 5 -11.12 0.51 12.68
C ASN A 5 -9.78 0.31 13.41
N HIS A 6 -9.17 -0.86 13.27
CA HIS A 6 -7.83 -1.12 13.78
C HIS A 6 -6.86 -0.68 12.69
N ALA A 7 -6.38 0.56 12.79
CA ALA A 7 -5.46 1.14 11.81
C ALA A 7 -4.01 0.97 12.26
N ILE A 8 -3.13 0.70 11.30
CA ILE A 8 -1.68 0.84 11.45
C ILE A 8 -1.31 2.12 10.70
N ASN A 9 -0.66 3.07 11.39
CA ASN A 9 -0.10 4.26 10.75
C ASN A 9 1.40 4.04 10.56
N ILE A 10 1.89 4.29 9.35
CA ILE A 10 3.30 4.18 8.99
C ILE A 10 3.72 5.54 8.47
N ASP A 11 4.61 6.19 9.20
CA ASP A 11 5.17 7.49 8.82
C ASP A 11 6.44 7.27 7.98
N PHE A 12 6.55 7.98 6.86
CA PHE A 12 7.71 7.93 5.97
C PHE A 12 8.47 9.26 6.00
N SER A 13 9.79 9.18 6.08
CA SER A 13 10.66 10.36 5.98
C SER A 13 10.96 10.72 4.52
N HIS A 14 10.96 9.71 3.64
CA HIS A 14 11.26 9.86 2.22
C HIS A 14 10.31 9.01 1.35
N SER A 15 10.05 9.45 0.13
CA SER A 15 9.25 8.71 -0.86
C SER A 15 9.85 7.34 -1.19
N SER A 16 11.18 7.22 -1.10
CA SER A 16 11.89 5.95 -1.28
C SER A 16 11.43 4.88 -0.29
N GLU A 17 11.10 5.22 0.96
CA GLU A 17 10.60 4.27 1.96
C GLU A 17 9.20 3.76 1.60
N ALA A 18 8.33 4.66 1.12
CA ALA A 18 6.99 4.30 0.64
C ALA A 18 7.07 3.41 -0.62
N LYS A 19 8.02 3.69 -1.53
CA LYS A 19 8.27 2.87 -2.74
C LYS A 19 8.81 1.48 -2.42
N GLU A 20 9.62 1.33 -1.38
CA GLU A 20 10.08 0.01 -0.92
C GLU A 20 8.89 -0.81 -0.37
N LEU A 21 8.03 -0.21 0.46
CA LEU A 21 6.81 -0.89 0.92
C LEU A 21 5.89 -1.27 -0.26
N LEU A 22 5.72 -0.35 -1.21
CA LEU A 22 4.95 -0.60 -2.44
C LEU A 22 5.51 -1.81 -3.20
N THR A 23 6.84 -1.93 -3.29
CA THR A 23 7.52 -3.06 -3.96
C THR A 23 7.23 -4.38 -3.26
N VAL A 24 7.22 -4.41 -1.92
CA VAL A 24 6.87 -5.60 -1.14
C VAL A 24 5.41 -6.02 -1.39
N VAL A 25 4.47 -5.07 -1.34
CA VAL A 25 3.04 -5.36 -1.53
C VAL A 25 2.75 -5.80 -2.96
N LYS A 26 3.30 -5.10 -3.95
CA LYS A 26 3.23 -5.49 -5.37
C LYS A 26 3.83 -6.87 -5.59
N GLY A 27 4.96 -7.13 -4.93
CA GLY A 27 5.64 -8.40 -4.93
C GLY A 27 4.77 -9.51 -4.38
N ARG A 28 3.94 -9.28 -3.36
CA ARG A 28 2.96 -10.27 -2.87
C ARG A 28 1.80 -10.46 -3.84
N LEU A 29 1.22 -9.37 -4.36
CA LEU A 29 0.09 -9.41 -5.29
C LEU A 29 0.39 -10.20 -6.56
N SER A 30 1.62 -10.13 -7.07
CA SER A 30 2.00 -10.81 -8.33
C SER A 30 1.92 -12.34 -8.29
N TRP A 31 1.91 -12.95 -7.10
CA TRP A 31 1.77 -14.41 -6.92
C TRP A 31 0.34 -14.84 -6.58
N LEU A 32 -0.56 -13.89 -6.35
CA LEU A 32 -1.94 -14.18 -6.00
C LEU A 32 -2.81 -14.30 -7.25
N ASN A 33 -3.81 -15.17 -7.18
CA ASN A 33 -4.84 -15.20 -8.21
C ASN A 33 -5.70 -13.92 -8.08
N PRO A 34 -5.96 -13.18 -9.18
CA PRO A 34 -6.77 -11.95 -9.13
C PRO A 34 -8.18 -12.12 -8.55
N SER A 35 -8.73 -13.33 -8.55
CA SER A 35 -10.04 -13.67 -7.98
C SER A 35 -9.94 -14.30 -6.57
N SER A 36 -8.75 -14.33 -5.96
CA SER A 36 -8.59 -14.84 -4.60
C SER A 36 -9.02 -13.79 -3.57
N PRO A 37 -9.63 -14.19 -2.44
CA PRO A 37 -9.97 -13.27 -1.35
C PRO A 37 -8.76 -12.46 -0.85
N GLU A 38 -7.57 -13.06 -0.86
CA GLU A 38 -6.33 -12.39 -0.47
C GLU A 38 -5.95 -11.27 -1.44
N PHE A 39 -6.17 -11.46 -2.74
CA PHE A 39 -5.96 -10.41 -3.73
C PHE A 39 -6.98 -9.29 -3.56
N GLU A 40 -8.27 -9.63 -3.42
CA GLU A 40 -9.34 -8.65 -3.20
C GLU A 40 -9.10 -7.80 -1.93
N PHE A 41 -8.55 -8.40 -0.88
CA PHE A 41 -8.16 -7.69 0.33
C PHE A 41 -6.93 -6.79 0.14
N LEU A 42 -5.89 -7.30 -0.52
CA LEU A 42 -4.59 -6.62 -0.59
C LEU A 42 -4.53 -5.55 -1.69
N TYR A 43 -5.32 -5.69 -2.75
CA TYR A 43 -5.29 -4.78 -3.90
C TYR A 43 -5.68 -3.33 -3.54
N PRO A 44 -6.73 -3.05 -2.74
CA PRO A 44 -7.03 -1.70 -2.29
C PRO A 44 -5.93 -1.07 -1.42
N ILE A 45 -5.16 -1.88 -0.69
CA ILE A 45 -4.01 -1.41 0.10
C ILE A 45 -2.87 -1.01 -0.83
N TYR A 46 -2.63 -1.80 -1.89
CA TYR A 46 -1.66 -1.46 -2.92
C TYR A 46 -2.00 -0.13 -3.62
N GLU A 47 -3.25 0.09 -4.00
CA GLU A 47 -3.67 1.35 -4.62
C GLU A 47 -3.41 2.56 -3.71
N GLN A 48 -3.76 2.46 -2.43
CA GLN A 48 -3.46 3.52 -1.44
C GLN A 48 -1.96 3.78 -1.29
N LEU A 49 -1.13 2.74 -1.35
CA LEU A 49 0.32 2.88 -1.29
C LEU A 49 0.91 3.55 -2.55
N VAL A 50 0.33 3.29 -3.73
CA VAL A 50 0.71 3.99 -4.97
C VAL A 50 0.45 5.49 -4.81
N GLU A 51 -0.77 5.86 -4.42
CA GLU A 51 -1.16 7.27 -4.23
C GLU A 51 -0.26 7.97 -3.19
N ALA A 52 0.00 7.31 -2.06
CA ALA A 52 0.85 7.86 -1.02
C ALA A 52 2.31 8.04 -1.48
N ALA A 53 2.86 7.05 -2.20
CA ALA A 53 4.23 7.12 -2.72
C ALA A 53 4.40 8.23 -3.77
N GLU A 54 3.42 8.38 -4.69
CA GLU A 54 3.41 9.45 -5.69
C GLU A 54 3.28 10.83 -5.05
N LEU A 55 2.41 10.97 -4.04
CA LEU A 55 2.27 12.21 -3.28
C LEU A 55 3.58 12.57 -2.58
N LEU A 56 4.19 11.64 -1.85
CA LEU A 56 5.47 11.88 -1.15
C LEU A 56 6.56 12.29 -2.13
N GLU A 57 6.69 11.60 -3.26
CA GLU A 57 7.67 11.95 -4.30
C GLU A 57 7.45 13.37 -4.84
N SER A 58 6.19 13.78 -5.03
CA SER A 58 5.89 15.14 -5.50
C SER A 58 6.23 16.25 -4.50
N LEU A 59 6.37 15.91 -3.22
CA LEU A 59 6.68 16.85 -2.13
C LEU A 59 8.18 16.92 -1.83
N GLU A 60 8.96 15.96 -2.31
CA GLU A 60 10.42 15.96 -2.20
C GLU A 60 11.03 16.97 -3.19
N VAL A 61 11.81 17.91 -2.68
CA VAL A 61 12.50 18.98 -3.44
C VAL A 61 14.00 18.72 -3.45
#